data_AF-A0AAW9NW46-F1
#
_entry.id   AF-A0AAW9NW46-F1
#
_cell.length_a   1.000
_cell.length_b   1.000
_cell.length_c   1.000
_cell.angle_alpha   90.00
_cell.angle_beta   90.00
_cell.angle_gamma   90.00
#
_symmetry.space_group_name_H-M   'P 1'
#
loop_
_entity.id
_entity.type
_entity.pdbx_description
1 polymer ?
#
loop_
_entity_poly.entity_id
_entity_poly.type
_entity_poly.pdbx_seq_one_letter_code
_entity_poly.pdbx_strand_id
1 'polypeptide(L)'
;MENKQIKLSMLSQEHGDIAAIIGVEAFMKLCDYYGGSNLYIPKRDSVIRYIRDTAIKNEFDGGNHRKLATKYNLSETHVRRIVANSDPKYLVHKQTDIFDFL
;
A
#
# COMPACT_ATOMS: atom_id res chain seq x y z
N MET A 1 7.01 -0.03 28.52
CA MET A 1 7.76 1.18 28.94
C MET A 1 6.95 2.39 28.52
N GLU A 2 6.93 3.42 29.36
CA GLU A 2 5.95 4.51 29.37
C GLU A 2 6.08 5.47 28.18
N ASN A 3 5.24 5.31 27.16
CA ASN A 3 5.05 6.33 26.11
C ASN A 3 4.27 7.57 26.60
N LYS A 4 4.01 7.69 27.90
CA LYS A 4 3.08 8.66 28.50
C LYS A 4 3.60 10.10 28.56
N GLN A 5 4.85 10.35 28.16
CA GLN A 5 5.49 11.66 28.28
C GLN A 5 5.84 12.35 26.95
N ILE A 6 5.70 11.66 25.80
CA ILE A 6 6.04 12.25 24.50
C ILE A 6 4.91 13.18 24.07
N LYS A 7 5.21 14.47 24.00
CA LYS A 7 4.32 15.50 23.46
C LYS A 7 4.58 15.64 21.96
N LEU A 8 3.52 15.83 21.17
CA LEU A 8 3.64 16.07 19.72
C LEU A 8 4.58 17.25 19.39
N SER A 9 4.65 18.25 20.26
CA SER A 9 5.55 19.40 20.13
C SER A 9 7.04 19.07 20.22
N MET A 10 7.40 17.85 20.63
CA MET A 10 8.78 17.36 20.67
C MET A 10 9.20 16.69 19.36
N LEU A 11 8.24 16.38 18.48
CA LEU A 11 8.48 15.81 17.17
C LEU A 11 8.65 16.92 16.13
N SER A 12 9.35 16.62 15.02
CA SER A 12 9.29 17.52 13.87
C SER A 12 7.85 17.60 13.35
N GLN A 13 7.53 18.64 12.58
CA GLN A 13 6.16 18.87 12.09
C GLN A 13 5.58 17.64 11.38
N GLU A 14 6.34 17.03 10.46
CA GLU A 14 5.90 15.84 9.72
C GLU A 14 5.62 14.64 10.63
N HIS A 15 6.51 14.33 11.57
CA HIS A 15 6.31 13.23 12.51
C HIS A 15 5.18 13.52 13.50
N GLY A 16 5.01 14.79 13.88
CA GLY A 16 3.90 15.26 14.71
C GLY A 16 2.55 15.08 14.02
N ASP A 17 2.46 15.40 12.73
CA ASP A 17 1.25 15.19 11.92
C ASP A 17 0.91 13.70 11.82
N ILE A 18 1.91 12.84 11.56
CA ILE A 18 1.72 11.38 11.54
C ILE A 18 1.21 10.90 12.90
N ALA A 19 1.89 11.28 14.00
CA ALA A 19 1.51 10.88 15.36
C ALA A 19 0.14 11.44 15.78
N ALA A 20 -0.29 12.59 15.25
CA ALA A 20 -1.63 13.12 15.46
C ALA A 20 -2.71 12.29 14.75
N ILE A 21 -2.40 11.74 13.57
CA ILE A 21 -3.33 10.90 12.79
C ILE A 21 -3.48 9.50 13.41
N ILE A 22 -2.38 8.85 13.78
CA ILE A 22 -2.39 7.44 14.22
C ILE A 22 -2.31 7.26 15.74
N GLY A 23 -1.98 8.33 16.47
CA GLY A 23 -1.71 8.31 17.90
C GLY A 23 -0.23 8.06 18.23
N VAL A 24 0.23 8.63 19.34
CA VAL A 24 1.62 8.54 19.81
C VAL A 24 2.06 7.09 20.04
N GLU A 25 1.18 6.22 20.55
CA GLU A 25 1.54 4.82 20.78
C GLU A 25 1.82 4.05 19.48
N ALA A 26 0.98 4.23 18.46
CA ALA A 26 1.17 3.59 17.16
C ALA A 26 2.39 4.16 16.44
N PHE A 27 2.65 5.47 16.57
CA PHE A 27 3.87 6.10 16.09
C PHE A 27 5.12 5.48 16.72
N MET A 28 5.15 5.27 18.04
CA MET A 28 6.29 4.61 18.68
C MET A 28 6.49 3.18 18.17
N LYS A 29 5.41 2.41 17.93
CA LYS A 29 5.53 1.08 17.31
C LYS A 29 6.11 1.14 15.90
N LEU A 30 5.81 2.19 15.12
CA LEU A 30 6.45 2.41 13.82
C LEU A 30 7.95 2.71 13.98
N CYS A 31 8.33 3.54 14.95
CA CYS A 31 9.74 3.82 15.24
C CYS A 31 10.49 2.57 15.71
N ASP A 32 9.89 1.73 16.55
CA ASP A 32 10.50 0.49 17.02
C ASP A 32 10.74 -0.51 15.88
N TYR A 33 9.83 -0.56 14.90
CA TYR A 33 9.88 -1.53 13.82
C TYR A 33 10.66 -1.05 12.58
N TYR A 34 10.50 0.22 12.21
CA TYR A 34 11.05 0.82 10.99
C TYR A 34 12.11 1.90 11.27
N GLY A 35 12.46 2.17 12.52
CA GLY A 35 13.46 3.17 12.88
C GLY A 35 14.80 2.96 12.16
N GLY A 36 15.33 4.01 11.54
CA GLY A 36 16.57 3.94 10.76
C GLY A 36 16.42 3.38 9.34
N SER A 37 15.22 2.91 8.96
CA SER A 37 14.91 2.50 7.59
C SER A 37 14.26 3.62 6.77
N ASN A 38 14.38 3.56 5.44
CA ASN A 38 13.65 4.44 4.54
C ASN A 38 12.30 3.82 4.19
N LEU A 39 11.23 4.28 4.85
CA LEU A 39 9.88 3.76 4.66
C LEU A 39 9.08 4.63 3.69
N TYR A 40 8.76 4.05 2.52
CA TYR A 40 7.83 4.69 1.59
C TYR A 40 6.37 4.46 2.01
N ILE A 41 5.59 5.53 2.10
CA ILE A 41 4.13 5.47 2.29
C ILE A 41 3.45 5.54 0.91
N PRO A 42 2.74 4.48 0.48
CA PRO A 42 2.10 4.48 -0.82
C PRO A 42 0.89 5.40 -0.90
N LYS A 43 0.62 5.88 -2.11
CA LYS A 43 -0.65 6.54 -2.42
C LYS A 43 -1.81 5.59 -2.16
N ARG A 44 -2.87 6.11 -1.54
CA ARG A 44 -4.11 5.37 -1.26
C ARG A 44 -4.67 4.68 -2.52
N ASP A 45 -4.67 5.38 -3.66
CA ASP A 45 -5.19 4.83 -4.92
C ASP A 45 -4.41 3.61 -5.40
N SER A 46 -3.08 3.57 -5.18
CA SER A 46 -2.25 2.40 -5.49
C SER A 46 -2.66 1.20 -4.66
N VAL A 47 -2.91 1.40 -3.36
CA VAL A 47 -3.37 0.33 -2.45
C VAL A 47 -4.74 -0.19 -2.87
N ILE A 48 -5.70 0.70 -3.15
CA ILE A 48 -7.04 0.32 -3.60
C ILE A 48 -6.98 -0.44 -4.93
N ARG A 49 -6.18 0.06 -5.87
CA ARG A 49 -5.96 -0.60 -7.17
C ARG A 49 -5.40 -2.00 -6.98
N TYR A 50 -4.41 -2.18 -6.12
CA TYR A 50 -3.85 -3.51 -5.85
C TYR A 50 -4.90 -4.46 -5.27
N ILE A 51 -5.69 -4.02 -4.29
CA ILE A 51 -6.75 -4.83 -3.69
C ILE A 51 -7.77 -5.25 -4.76
N ARG A 52 -8.22 -4.30 -5.59
CA ARG A 52 -9.14 -4.56 -6.70
C ARG A 52 -8.56 -5.57 -7.68
N ASP A 53 -7.35 -5.34 -8.16
CA ASP A 53 -6.71 -6.18 -9.17
C ASP A 53 -6.47 -7.61 -8.63
N THR A 54 -6.13 -7.73 -7.34
CA THR A 54 -6.02 -9.02 -6.64
C THR A 54 -7.37 -9.73 -6.55
N ALA A 55 -8.45 -9.01 -6.23
CA ALA A 55 -9.79 -9.57 -6.19
C ALA A 55 -10.24 -10.06 -7.57
N ILE A 56 -9.99 -9.27 -8.63
CA ILE A 56 -10.27 -9.66 -10.02
C ILE A 56 -9.54 -10.95 -10.39
N LYS A 57 -8.26 -11.08 -10.03
CA LYS A 57 -7.47 -12.30 -10.29
C LYS A 57 -8.03 -13.51 -9.54
N ASN A 58 -8.42 -13.34 -8.28
CA ASN A 58 -8.96 -14.43 -7.46
C ASN A 58 -10.36 -14.89 -7.92
N GLU A 59 -11.18 -13.98 -8.44
CA GLU A 59 -12.52 -14.28 -8.96
C GLU A 59 -12.52 -14.75 -10.43
N PHE A 60 -11.37 -14.73 -11.10
CA PHE A 60 -11.27 -15.10 -12.50
C PHE A 60 -11.38 -16.62 -12.68
N ASP A 61 -12.36 -17.06 -13.48
CA ASP A 61 -12.68 -18.48 -13.71
C ASP A 61 -12.15 -19.04 -15.05
N GLY A 62 -11.37 -18.25 -15.79
CA GLY A 62 -10.86 -18.61 -17.12
C GLY A 62 -11.62 -17.97 -18.28
N GLY A 63 -12.83 -17.44 -18.07
CA GLY A 63 -13.63 -16.85 -19.16
C GLY A 63 -14.56 -15.70 -18.79
N ASN A 64 -14.76 -15.42 -17.49
CA ASN A 64 -15.73 -14.43 -16.99
C ASN A 64 -15.32 -12.94 -17.12
N HIS A 65 -14.47 -12.57 -18.07
CA HIS A 65 -13.97 -11.19 -18.22
C HIS A 65 -15.07 -10.12 -18.26
N ARG A 66 -16.17 -10.37 -18.99
CA ARG A 66 -17.30 -9.44 -19.10
C ARG A 66 -18.00 -9.23 -17.76
N LYS A 67 -18.21 -10.31 -16.99
CA LYS A 67 -18.86 -10.24 -15.67
C LYS A 67 -18.00 -9.42 -14.71
N LEU A 68 -16.69 -9.66 -14.69
CA LEU A 68 -15.75 -8.90 -13.87
C LEU A 68 -15.68 -7.43 -14.30
N ALA A 69 -15.67 -7.15 -15.60
CA ALA A 69 -15.68 -5.80 -16.14
C ALA A 69 -16.88 -4.98 -15.62
N THR A 70 -18.09 -5.56 -15.68
CA THR A 70 -19.29 -4.91 -15.12
C THR A 70 -19.21 -4.77 -13.61
N LYS A 71 -18.80 -5.81 -12.87
CA LYS A 71 -18.74 -5.80 -11.39
C LYS A 71 -17.81 -4.73 -10.85
N TYR A 72 -16.64 -4.55 -11.47
CA TYR A 72 -15.62 -3.60 -11.03
C TYR A 72 -15.65 -2.26 -11.76
N ASN A 73 -16.64 -2.04 -12.63
CA ASN A 73 -16.77 -0.85 -13.49
C ASN A 73 -15.48 -0.57 -14.30
N LEU A 74 -15.00 -1.60 -15.00
CA LEU A 74 -13.80 -1.56 -15.85
C LEU A 74 -14.14 -1.99 -17.27
N SER A 75 -13.25 -1.69 -18.22
CA SER A 75 -13.34 -2.25 -19.57
C SER A 75 -12.88 -3.72 -19.58
N GLU A 76 -13.45 -4.54 -20.48
CA GLU A 76 -13.01 -5.93 -20.66
C GLU A 76 -11.51 -6.02 -20.96
N THR A 77 -10.96 -5.07 -21.74
CA THR A 77 -9.52 -4.99 -22.02
C THR A 77 -8.69 -4.76 -20.77
N HIS A 78 -9.14 -3.92 -19.83
CA HIS A 78 -8.44 -3.68 -18.57
C HIS A 78 -8.44 -4.95 -17.71
N VAL A 79 -9.60 -5.63 -17.60
CA VAL A 79 -9.69 -6.92 -16.89
C VAL A 79 -8.77 -7.97 -17.49
N ARG A 80 -8.72 -8.08 -18.82
CA ARG A 80 -7.77 -8.99 -19.50
C ARG A 80 -6.32 -8.67 -19.16
N ARG A 81 -5.93 -7.40 -19.14
CA ARG A 81 -4.57 -6.98 -18.72
C ARG A 81 -4.29 -7.34 -17.27
N ILE A 82 -5.24 -7.10 -16.36
CA ILE A 82 -5.09 -7.43 -14.94
C ILE A 82 -4.87 -8.93 -14.77
N VAL A 83 -5.67 -9.76 -15.44
CA VAL A 83 -5.55 -11.22 -15.39
C VAL A 83 -4.24 -11.71 -16.03
N ALA A 84 -3.81 -11.11 -17.14
CA ALA A 84 -2.59 -11.49 -17.84
C ALA A 84 -1.31 -11.02 -17.13
N ASN A 85 -1.38 -9.97 -16.31
CA ASN A 85 -0.22 -9.45 -15.60
C ASN A 85 0.22 -10.42 -14.49
N SER A 86 1.42 -10.97 -14.63
CA SER A 86 2.09 -11.82 -13.63
C SER A 86 2.75 -11.04 -12.50
N ASP A 87 2.63 -9.70 -12.46
CA ASP A 87 3.36 -8.86 -11.51
C ASP A 87 3.16 -9.33 -10.06
N PRO A 88 4.27 -9.44 -9.30
CA PRO A 88 4.28 -10.12 -8.01
C PRO A 88 3.40 -9.45 -6.96
N LYS A 89 2.97 -10.26 -5.98
CA LYS A 89 2.03 -9.98 -4.87
C LYS A 89 2.55 -8.93 -3.87
N TYR A 90 2.91 -7.73 -4.31
CA TYR A 90 3.25 -6.63 -3.42
C TYR A 90 2.27 -5.47 -3.62
N LEU A 91 1.68 -5.01 -2.51
CA LEU A 91 0.70 -3.91 -2.44
C LEU A 91 1.15 -2.63 -3.17
N VAL A 92 2.46 -2.50 -3.33
CA VAL A 92 3.18 -1.43 -4.01
C VAL A 92 4.50 -2.06 -4.45
N HIS A 93 5.03 -1.70 -5.63
CA HIS A 93 6.38 -2.12 -5.98
C HIS A 93 7.31 -1.80 -4.82
N LYS A 94 8.10 -2.79 -4.39
CA LYS A 94 9.24 -2.55 -3.50
C LYS A 94 10.02 -1.41 -4.14
N GLN A 95 10.40 -0.40 -3.35
CA GLN A 95 11.23 0.68 -3.87
C GLN A 95 12.40 0.03 -4.59
N THR A 96 12.41 0.16 -5.91
CA THR A 96 13.53 -0.31 -6.71
C THR A 96 14.64 0.67 -6.41
N ASP A 97 15.68 0.20 -5.76
CA ASP A 97 16.86 1.02 -5.53
C ASP A 97 17.49 1.29 -6.91
N ILE A 98 18.12 2.44 -7.07
CA ILE A 98 18.82 2.74 -8.33
C ILE A 98 19.93 1.71 -8.59
N PHE A 99 20.41 1.06 -7.52
CA PHE A 99 21.39 -0.03 -7.55
C PHE A 99 20.79 -1.39 -7.93
N ASP A 100 19.48 -1.56 -7.98
CA ASP A 100 18.86 -2.79 -8.51
C ASP A 100 19.01 -2.90 -10.05
N PHE A 101 19.51 -1.83 -10.70
CA PHE A 101 19.73 -1.73 -12.14
C PHE A 101 21.21 -1.60 -12.54
N LEU A 102 22.14 -1.76 -11.59
CA LEU A 102 23.59 -1.79 -11.79
C LEU A 102 24.12 -3.22 -11.57
#